data_AF-A0A4E0QTB8-F1
#
_entry.id   AF-A0A4E0QTB8-F1
#
_cell.length_a   1.000
_cell.length_b   1.000
_cell.length_c   1.000
_cell.angle_alpha   90.00
_cell.angle_beta   90.00
_cell.angle_gamma   90.00
#
_symmetry.space_group_name_H-M   'P 1'
#
loop_
_entity.id
_entity.type
_entity.pdbx_description
1 polymer ?
#
loop_
_entity_poly.entity_id
_entity_poly.type
_entity_poly.pdbx_seq_one_letter_code
_entity_poly.pdbx_strand_id
1 'polypeptide(L)'
;MNTKKTDDRSTVHRLMDILFQYIHLNTSECPLIPGHSVLRILVKPYTMSQCLRWEVLRLYKQLLHLGREYPKGYQYFRKQAHAIFSKNRDVNDSNEIRLLIQQGQYVVKELEALYMLRKYRVLKQRYYGTDGEVTVPGLEDHPKNNNQAF
;
A
#
# COMPACT_ATOMS: atom_id res chain seq x y z
N MET A 1 25.04 21.00 -25.38
CA MET A 1 25.09 19.59 -24.96
C MET A 1 23.84 19.26 -24.15
N ASN A 2 22.80 18.74 -24.82
CA ASN A 2 21.54 18.39 -24.18
C ASN A 2 21.57 16.92 -23.76
N THR A 3 21.73 16.66 -22.47
CA THR A 3 21.56 15.32 -21.89
C THR A 3 20.08 14.98 -21.91
N LYS A 4 19.68 14.10 -22.83
CA LYS A 4 18.33 13.52 -22.87
C LYS A 4 18.06 12.83 -21.53
N LYS A 5 17.25 13.47 -20.69
CA LYS A 5 16.64 12.86 -19.50
C LYS A 5 15.64 11.83 -20.02
N THR A 6 16.13 10.60 -20.22
CA THR A 6 15.29 9.47 -20.61
C THR A 6 14.23 9.27 -19.54
N ASP A 7 12.97 9.28 -19.95
CA ASP A 7 11.82 9.05 -19.08
C ASP A 7 11.88 7.65 -18.46
N ASP A 8 12.53 7.52 -17.29
CA ASP A 8 12.49 6.32 -16.44
C ASP A 8 11.05 5.93 -16.07
N ARG A 9 10.15 6.91 -16.12
CA ARG A 9 8.72 6.70 -15.94
C ARG A 9 8.13 5.80 -17.02
N SER A 10 8.66 5.82 -18.24
CA SER A 10 8.17 5.02 -19.38
C SER A 10 8.79 3.62 -19.42
N THR A 11 10.08 3.45 -19.09
CA THR A 11 10.75 2.15 -19.18
C THR A 11 10.29 1.20 -18.08
N VAL A 12 10.12 1.68 -16.84
CA VAL A 12 9.64 0.83 -15.74
C VAL A 12 8.13 0.61 -15.81
N HIS A 13 7.37 1.52 -16.42
CA HIS A 13 5.96 1.27 -16.74
C HIS A 13 5.85 0.26 -17.88
N ARG A 14 6.63 0.40 -18.97
CA ARG A 14 6.73 -0.60 -20.05
C ARG A 14 7.23 -1.96 -19.58
N LEU A 15 8.20 -2.03 -18.66
CA LEU A 15 8.65 -3.30 -18.06
C LEU A 15 7.59 -3.89 -17.12
N MET A 16 6.88 -3.04 -16.37
CA MET A 16 5.76 -3.50 -15.55
C MET A 16 4.57 -3.92 -16.41
N ASP A 17 4.30 -3.25 -17.54
CA ASP A 17 3.26 -3.55 -18.52
C ASP A 17 3.62 -4.82 -19.31
N ILE A 18 4.87 -5.03 -19.69
CA ILE A 18 5.36 -6.27 -20.31
C ILE A 18 5.30 -7.43 -19.29
N LEU A 19 5.68 -7.21 -18.03
CA LEU A 19 5.49 -8.19 -16.94
C LEU A 19 4.01 -8.45 -16.67
N PHE A 20 3.14 -7.44 -16.82
CA PHE A 20 1.69 -7.56 -16.65
C PHE A 20 1.02 -8.28 -17.83
N GLN A 21 1.49 -8.05 -19.06
CA GLN A 21 1.00 -8.65 -20.29
C GLN A 21 1.47 -10.10 -20.47
N TYR A 22 2.67 -10.44 -19.99
CA TYR A 22 3.13 -11.83 -19.89
C TYR A 22 2.34 -12.64 -18.84
N ILE A 23 1.65 -11.98 -17.91
CA ILE A 23 0.74 -12.61 -16.93
C ILE A 23 -0.70 -12.66 -17.45
N HIS A 24 -1.17 -11.66 -18.22
CA HIS A 24 -2.57 -11.57 -18.64
C HIS A 24 -2.99 -12.65 -19.66
N LEU A 25 -2.07 -13.20 -20.46
CA LEU A 25 -2.34 -14.32 -21.38
C LEU A 25 -2.63 -15.68 -20.68
N ASN A 26 -2.56 -15.75 -19.36
CA ASN A 26 -3.01 -16.90 -18.57
C ASN A 26 -4.19 -16.56 -17.66
N THR A 27 -5.05 -15.63 -18.10
CA THR A 27 -6.29 -15.27 -17.41
C THR A 27 -7.48 -15.79 -18.20
N SER A 28 -7.88 -17.02 -17.95
CA SER A 28 -9.27 -17.42 -18.15
C SER A 28 -9.73 -18.17 -16.90
N GLU A 29 -10.42 -17.41 -16.05
CA GLU A 29 -11.41 -17.82 -15.06
C GLU A 29 -10.92 -18.51 -13.77
N CYS A 30 -11.09 -17.79 -12.65
CA CYS A 30 -11.27 -18.39 -11.33
C CYS A 30 -12.37 -17.62 -10.57
N PRO A 31 -13.61 -18.13 -10.58
CA PRO A 31 -14.57 -17.89 -9.52
C PRO A 31 -14.80 -19.20 -8.74
N LEU A 32 -14.47 -19.24 -7.45
CA LEU A 32 -14.89 -20.33 -6.58
C LEU A 32 -16.26 -19.98 -5.98
N ILE A 33 -17.32 -20.58 -6.51
CA ILE A 33 -18.68 -20.54 -5.95
C ILE A 33 -18.86 -21.76 -5.04
N PRO A 34 -19.37 -21.62 -3.80
CA PRO A 34 -19.67 -22.74 -2.94
C PRO A 34 -20.97 -23.42 -3.38
N GLY A 35 -20.87 -24.70 -3.73
CA GLY A 35 -22.02 -25.56 -4.02
C GLY A 35 -22.15 -25.96 -5.48
N HIS A 36 -21.38 -26.97 -5.91
CA HIS A 36 -21.79 -27.80 -7.04
C HIS A 36 -21.32 -29.23 -6.82
N SER A 37 -22.29 -30.10 -6.58
CA SER A 37 -22.12 -31.54 -6.64
C SER A 37 -21.91 -31.95 -8.11
N VAL A 38 -21.08 -32.97 -8.30
CA VAL A 38 -20.95 -33.85 -9.48
C VAL A 38 -20.82 -33.17 -10.86
N LEU A 39 -19.59 -32.86 -11.26
CA LEU A 39 -19.10 -33.11 -12.64
C LEU A 39 -17.57 -33.13 -12.65
N ARG A 40 -17.04 -34.32 -12.38
CA ARG A 40 -15.64 -34.70 -12.51
C ARG A 40 -15.46 -35.26 -13.93
N ILE A 41 -14.82 -34.51 -14.84
CA ILE A 41 -13.94 -34.96 -15.93
C ILE A 41 -13.25 -33.72 -16.53
N LEU A 42 -11.90 -33.74 -16.50
CA LEU A 42 -10.92 -32.83 -17.13
C LEU A 42 -10.81 -31.34 -16.71
N VAL A 43 -11.09 -30.98 -15.46
CA VAL A 43 -10.50 -29.75 -14.90
C VAL A 43 -9.09 -30.10 -14.40
N LYS A 44 -8.04 -29.62 -15.09
CA LYS A 44 -6.66 -29.70 -14.61
C LYS A 44 -6.64 -29.23 -13.15
N PRO A 45 -6.07 -29.99 -12.19
CA PRO A 45 -6.10 -29.60 -10.79
C PRO A 45 -5.50 -28.20 -10.68
N TYR A 46 -6.33 -27.24 -10.23
CA TYR A 46 -5.91 -25.89 -9.96
C TYR A 46 -4.76 -25.96 -8.96
N THR A 47 -3.54 -25.70 -9.44
CA THR A 47 -2.36 -25.76 -8.60
C THR A 47 -2.42 -24.59 -7.63
N MET A 48 -2.38 -24.85 -6.32
CA MET A 48 -2.36 -23.84 -5.24
C MET A 48 -1.38 -22.68 -5.47
N SER A 49 -0.35 -22.91 -6.29
CA SER A 49 0.62 -21.92 -6.77
C SER A 49 -0.02 -20.72 -7.50
N GLN A 50 -1.14 -20.88 -8.19
CA GLN A 50 -1.78 -19.76 -8.91
C GLN A 50 -2.52 -18.81 -7.96
N CYS A 51 -3.13 -19.32 -6.89
CA CYS A 51 -3.83 -18.49 -5.90
C CYS A 51 -2.87 -17.55 -5.17
N LEU A 52 -1.73 -18.09 -4.73
CA LEU A 52 -0.70 -17.33 -4.02
C LEU A 52 -0.07 -16.25 -4.89
N ARG A 53 0.13 -16.53 -6.20
CA ARG A 53 0.66 -15.55 -7.14
C ARG A 53 -0.24 -14.30 -7.24
N TRP A 54 -1.54 -14.49 -7.30
CA TRP A 54 -2.50 -13.37 -7.32
C TRP A 54 -2.47 -12.56 -6.02
N GLU A 55 -2.35 -13.24 -4.89
CA GLU A 55 -2.28 -12.59 -3.58
C GLU A 55 -1.01 -11.73 -3.43
N VAL A 56 0.14 -12.25 -3.86
CA VAL A 56 1.42 -11.49 -3.92
C VAL A 56 1.28 -10.25 -4.81
N LEU A 57 0.66 -10.38 -5.98
CA LEU A 57 0.44 -9.25 -6.90
C LEU A 57 -0.48 -8.19 -6.29
N ARG A 58 -1.56 -8.62 -5.63
CA ARG A 58 -2.49 -7.71 -4.93
C ARG A 58 -1.75 -6.94 -3.85
N LEU A 59 -0.96 -7.63 -3.02
CA LEU A 59 -0.15 -7.04 -1.96
C LEU A 59 0.85 -6.01 -2.52
N TYR A 60 1.55 -6.35 -3.62
CA TYR A 60 2.49 -5.43 -4.27
C TYR A 60 1.81 -4.14 -4.75
N LYS A 61 0.64 -4.25 -5.40
CA LYS A 61 -0.13 -3.08 -5.84
C LYS A 61 -0.61 -2.23 -4.67
N GLN A 62 -1.10 -2.87 -3.61
CA GLN A 62 -1.54 -2.19 -2.41
C GLN A 62 -0.40 -1.41 -1.73
N LEU A 63 0.78 -2.03 -1.59
CA LEU A 63 1.97 -1.37 -1.06
C LEU A 63 2.37 -0.15 -1.90
N LEU A 64 2.38 -0.27 -3.23
CA LEU A 64 2.70 0.87 -4.10
C LEU A 64 1.67 2.00 -4.01
N HIS A 65 0.40 1.68 -3.77
CA HIS A 65 -0.63 2.69 -3.57
C HIS A 65 -0.41 3.46 -2.26
N LEU A 66 -0.22 2.75 -1.15
CA LEU A 66 0.02 3.35 0.16
C LEU A 66 1.37 4.10 0.25
N GLY A 67 2.39 3.60 -0.44
CA GLY A 67 3.72 4.18 -0.48
C GLY A 67 3.83 5.52 -1.23
N ARG A 68 2.75 6.06 -1.81
CA ARG A 68 2.75 7.36 -2.52
C ARG A 68 3.05 8.53 -1.60
N GLU A 69 2.57 8.45 -0.35
CA GLU A 69 2.73 9.50 0.65
C GLU A 69 3.91 9.25 1.61
N TYR A 70 4.79 8.31 1.25
CA TYR A 70 5.95 7.99 2.07
C TYR A 70 6.86 9.21 2.23
N PRO A 71 7.39 9.52 3.44
CA PRO A 71 8.12 10.76 3.71
C PRO A 71 9.38 10.94 2.86
N LYS A 72 10.06 9.84 2.48
CA LYS A 72 11.24 9.87 1.60
C LYS A 72 10.89 9.92 0.10
N GLY A 73 9.61 9.98 -0.23
CA GLY A 73 9.08 10.01 -1.59
C GLY A 73 8.78 8.64 -2.20
N TYR A 74 7.88 8.65 -3.19
CA TYR A 74 7.38 7.45 -3.85
C TYR A 74 8.45 6.62 -4.55
N GLN A 75 9.43 7.26 -5.21
CA GLN A 75 10.48 6.55 -5.95
C GLN A 75 11.39 5.74 -5.04
N TYR A 76 11.70 6.28 -3.85
CA TYR A 76 12.47 5.56 -2.84
C TYR A 76 11.71 4.32 -2.38
N PHE A 77 10.44 4.48 -2.00
CA PHE A 77 9.60 3.36 -1.55
C PHE A 77 9.43 2.29 -2.62
N ARG A 78 9.16 2.69 -3.87
CA ARG A 78 9.02 1.77 -5.01
C ARG A 78 10.28 0.94 -5.22
N LYS A 79 11.47 1.55 -5.16
CA LYS A 79 12.75 0.83 -5.30
C LYS A 79 12.93 -0.19 -4.17
N GLN A 80 12.61 0.18 -2.93
CA GLN A 80 12.72 -0.72 -1.79
C GLN A 80 11.74 -1.90 -1.88
N ALA A 81 10.47 -1.64 -2.19
CA ALA A 81 9.48 -2.68 -2.42
C ALA A 81 9.96 -3.64 -3.51
N HIS A 82 10.36 -3.12 -4.68
CA HIS A 82 10.85 -3.94 -5.77
C HIS A 82 12.08 -4.78 -5.40
N ALA A 83 13.03 -4.21 -4.65
CA ALA A 83 14.21 -4.95 -4.18
C ALA A 83 13.82 -6.13 -3.27
N ILE A 84 12.85 -5.97 -2.37
CA ILE A 84 12.38 -7.03 -1.48
C ILE A 84 11.69 -8.14 -2.28
N PHE A 85 10.74 -7.79 -3.17
CA PHE A 85 10.05 -8.78 -4.00
C PHE A 85 11.01 -9.47 -4.97
N SER A 86 12.05 -8.79 -5.46
CA SER A 86 13.07 -9.40 -6.30
C SER A 86 13.97 -10.37 -5.54
N LYS A 87 14.28 -10.11 -4.26
CA LYS A 87 15.07 -11.02 -3.41
C LYS A 87 14.35 -12.35 -3.17
N ASN A 88 13.02 -12.30 -3.04
CA ASN A 88 12.19 -13.48 -2.75
C ASN A 88 11.58 -14.12 -4.00
N ARG A 89 12.10 -13.82 -5.20
CA ARG A 89 11.54 -14.32 -6.47
C ARG A 89 11.63 -15.83 -6.63
N ASP A 90 12.70 -16.43 -6.12
CA ASP A 90 13.03 -17.84 -6.35
C ASP A 90 12.46 -18.77 -5.26
N VAL A 91 11.68 -18.22 -4.32
CA VAL A 91 10.99 -18.97 -3.28
C VAL A 91 9.83 -19.74 -3.90
N ASN A 92 9.91 -21.07 -3.85
CA ASN A 92 8.91 -21.98 -4.42
C ASN A 92 8.05 -22.69 -3.35
N ASP A 93 8.43 -22.61 -2.07
CA ASP A 93 7.65 -23.24 -1.00
C ASP A 93 6.37 -22.44 -0.67
N SER A 94 5.24 -23.15 -0.66
CA SER A 94 3.91 -22.58 -0.45
C SER A 94 3.75 -21.99 0.96
N ASN A 95 4.36 -22.60 1.97
CA ASN A 95 4.24 -22.13 3.35
C ASN A 95 5.07 -20.86 3.57
N GLU A 96 6.29 -20.84 3.03
CA GLU A 96 7.16 -19.66 3.06
C GLU A 96 6.53 -18.45 2.36
N ILE A 97 5.91 -18.66 1.19
CA ILE A 97 5.20 -17.59 0.47
C ILE A 97 4.07 -16.99 1.33
N ARG A 98 3.30 -17.82 2.03
CA ARG A 98 2.22 -17.35 2.93
C ARG A 98 2.77 -16.53 4.08
N LEU A 99 3.89 -16.93 4.67
CA LEU A 99 4.55 -16.17 5.72
C LEU A 99 5.02 -14.79 5.22
N LEU A 100 5.63 -14.74 4.04
CA LEU A 100 6.06 -13.49 3.40
C LEU A 100 4.88 -12.57 3.07
N ILE A 101 3.76 -13.13 2.59
CA ILE A 101 2.52 -12.39 2.38
C ILE A 101 2.04 -11.78 3.70
N GLN A 102 2.00 -12.58 4.78
CA GLN A 102 1.59 -12.11 6.10
C GLN A 102 2.49 -10.98 6.60
N GLN A 103 3.81 -11.09 6.44
CA GLN A 103 4.77 -10.03 6.76
C GLN A 103 4.46 -8.74 5.97
N GLY A 104 4.20 -8.84 4.66
CA GLY A 104 3.83 -7.66 3.88
C GLY A 104 2.48 -7.05 4.30
N GLN A 105 1.52 -7.87 4.76
CA GLN A 105 0.26 -7.36 5.32
C GLN A 105 0.47 -6.58 6.63
N TYR A 106 1.47 -6.94 7.45
CA TYR A 106 1.85 -6.11 8.61
C TYR A 106 2.37 -4.75 8.16
N VAL A 107 3.24 -4.70 7.14
CA VAL A 107 3.75 -3.43 6.59
C VAL A 107 2.63 -2.54 6.06
N VAL A 108 1.61 -3.14 5.43
CA VAL A 108 0.40 -2.41 5.00
C VAL A 108 -0.28 -1.72 6.20
N LYS A 109 -0.52 -2.45 7.29
CA LYS A 109 -1.15 -1.90 8.50
C LYS A 109 -0.32 -0.80 9.15
N GLU A 110 1.00 -0.93 9.14
CA GLU A 110 1.92 0.11 9.63
C GLU A 110 1.80 1.39 8.78
N LEU A 111 1.76 1.26 7.46
CA LEU A 111 1.59 2.41 6.56
C LEU A 111 0.23 3.10 6.75
N GLU A 112 -0.84 2.32 6.92
CA GLU A 112 -2.17 2.84 7.22
C GLU A 112 -2.17 3.59 8.58
N ALA A 113 -1.57 3.02 9.61
CA ALA A 113 -1.44 3.65 10.92
C ALA A 113 -0.64 4.97 10.84
N LEU A 114 0.48 4.99 10.10
CA LEU A 114 1.27 6.19 9.87
C LEU A 114 0.48 7.27 9.14
N TYR A 115 -0.32 6.88 8.14
CA TYR A 115 -1.20 7.79 7.41
C TYR A 115 -2.26 8.41 8.33
N MET A 116 -2.92 7.60 9.18
CA MET A 116 -3.90 8.10 10.15
C MET A 116 -3.27 9.03 11.19
N LEU A 117 -2.07 8.69 11.68
CA LEU A 117 -1.34 9.51 12.64
C LEU A 117 -0.95 10.87 12.05
N ARG A 118 -0.53 10.91 10.78
CA ARG A 118 -0.29 12.16 10.07
C ARG A 118 -1.56 12.99 9.93
N LYS A 119 -2.69 12.37 9.54
CA LYS A 119 -3.99 13.07 9.48
C LYS A 119 -4.37 13.68 10.82
N TYR A 120 -4.23 12.90 11.89
CA TYR A 120 -4.51 13.37 13.24
C TYR A 120 -3.62 14.55 13.65
N ARG A 121 -2.31 14.51 13.34
CA ARG A 121 -1.40 15.65 13.60
C ARG A 121 -1.86 16.94 12.92
N VAL A 122 -2.25 16.86 11.64
CA VAL A 122 -2.77 18.01 10.90
C VAL A 122 -4.09 18.51 11.49
N LEU A 123 -4.99 17.60 11.84
CA LEU A 123 -6.27 17.95 12.47
C LEU A 123 -6.04 18.63 13.82
N LYS A 124 -5.21 18.03 14.67
CA LYS A 124 -4.88 18.57 15.99
C LYS A 124 -4.30 19.98 15.89
N GLN A 125 -3.40 20.22 14.95
CA GLN A 125 -2.82 21.53 14.72
C GLN A 125 -3.88 22.59 14.34
N ARG A 126 -4.90 22.22 13.55
CA ARG A 126 -5.95 23.15 13.11
C ARG A 126 -6.93 23.52 14.22
N TYR A 127 -7.22 22.60 15.14
CA TYR A 127 -8.26 22.78 16.15
C TYR A 127 -7.73 23.16 17.55
N TYR A 128 -6.47 22.84 17.87
CA TYR A 128 -5.93 23.02 19.23
C TYR A 128 -4.74 23.99 19.34
N GLY A 129 -4.33 24.65 18.25
CA GLY A 129 -3.25 25.66 18.25
C GLY A 129 -1.93 25.19 18.89
N THR A 130 -0.97 26.09 19.05
CA THR A 130 0.30 25.83 19.76
C THR A 130 0.16 25.92 21.28
N ASP A 131 -1.01 26.32 21.77
CA ASP A 131 -1.14 26.90 23.11
C ASP A 131 -2.05 26.04 24.01
N GLY A 132 -2.70 25.00 23.45
CA GLY A 132 -3.70 24.20 24.17
C GLY A 132 -4.98 24.98 24.55
N GLU A 133 -5.10 26.24 24.12
CA GLU A 133 -6.28 27.06 24.30
C GLU A 133 -7.34 26.64 23.28
N VAL A 134 -8.50 26.21 23.79
CA VAL A 134 -9.63 25.79 22.97
C VAL A 134 -10.30 27.04 22.41
N THR A 135 -9.83 27.55 21.27
CA THR A 135 -10.57 28.59 20.54
C THR A 135 -11.74 27.93 19.82
N VAL A 136 -12.89 27.86 20.48
CA VAL A 136 -14.15 27.41 19.86
C VAL A 136 -14.65 28.54 18.94
N PRO A 137 -14.76 28.33 17.61
CA PRO A 137 -15.35 29.34 16.74
C PRO A 137 -16.83 29.55 17.10
N GLY A 138 -17.17 30.73 17.61
CA GLY A 138 -18.56 31.10 17.96
C GLY A 138 -18.89 31.25 19.44
N LEU A 139 -17.90 31.20 20.34
CA LEU A 139 -18.02 31.66 21.72
C LEU A 139 -17.08 32.85 21.89
N GLU A 140 -17.64 34.06 22.01
CA GLU A 140 -16.86 35.27 22.23
C GLU A 140 -16.15 35.21 23.58
N ASP A 141 -14.86 35.56 23.59
CA ASP A 141 -14.04 35.62 24.80
C ASP A 141 -14.59 36.69 25.76
N HIS A 142 -15.01 36.28 26.97
CA HIS A 142 -15.13 37.24 28.06
C HIS A 142 -13.74 37.77 28.42
N PRO A 143 -13.56 39.10 28.57
CA PRO A 143 -12.25 39.68 28.82
C PRO A 143 -11.68 39.16 30.13
N LYS A 144 -10.45 38.61 30.06
CA LYS A 144 -9.68 38.22 31.25
C LYS A 144 -9.44 39.47 32.11
N ASN A 145 -9.97 39.45 33.34
CA ASN A 145 -9.84 40.52 34.33
C ASN A 145 -8.38 40.65 34.77
N ASN A 146 -7.78 41.81 34.47
CA ASN A 146 -6.42 42.18 34.82
C ASN A 146 -6.32 42.62 36.29
N ASN A 147 -6.49 41.69 37.23
CA ASN A 147 -6.22 41.96 38.65
C ASN A 147 -5.16 40.99 39.19
N GLN A 148 -3.91 41.20 38.78
CA GLN A 148 -2.74 40.85 39.58
C GLN A 148 -1.77 42.03 39.53
N ALA A 149 -2.08 43.05 40.32
CA ALA A 149 -1.14 44.06 40.75
C ALA A 149 -1.05 43.97 42.29
N PHE A 150 0.19 43.92 42.77
CA PHE A 150 0.68 43.83 44.15
C PHE A 150 0.76 42.43 44.76
#